data_AF-A0A9E0Q5U7-F1
#
_entry.id   AF-A0A9E0Q5U7-F1
#
_cell.length_a   1.000
_cell.length_b   1.000
_cell.length_c   1.000
_cell.angle_alpha   90.00
_cell.angle_beta   90.00
_cell.angle_gamma   90.00
#
_symmetry.space_group_name_H-M   'P 1'
#
loop_
_entity.id
_entity.type
_entity.pdbx_description
1 polymer ?
#
loop_
_entity_poly.entity_id
_entity_poly.type
_entity_poly.pdbx_seq_one_letter_code
_entity_poly.pdbx_strand_id
1 'polypeptide(L)'
;MAQLVEVVEMTALLSLIPRWVYAALIAMLAATSCKFKLDKDGLTLEVEKHKVAAAQLEASQQAALAQATAKARDTEQALVAKVETIQEESNAQITALARQRDDLRQRLRAAATAAVTARSVSGPSNVAAIAAPTAGSDRAELFGQAGFDAVSEAYRADTIRLQLATCERQYEAARDALSEKKAPTRDAAGP
;
A
#
# COMPACT_ATOMS: atom_id res chain seq x y z
N MET A 1 35.69 -18.58 83.62
CA MET A 1 35.52 -20.02 83.94
C MET A 1 34.17 -20.59 83.46
N ALA A 2 33.13 -19.78 83.18
CA ALA A 2 31.83 -20.31 82.70
C ALA A 2 31.79 -20.65 81.18
N GLN A 3 32.58 -19.98 80.33
CA GLN A 3 32.57 -20.23 78.87
C GLN A 3 33.32 -21.49 78.42
N LEU A 4 34.16 -22.08 79.27
CA LEU A 4 34.88 -23.31 78.93
C LEU A 4 34.04 -24.58 79.18
N VAL A 5 32.95 -24.48 79.94
CA VAL A 5 32.10 -25.64 80.27
C VAL A 5 31.09 -25.93 79.15
N GLU A 6 30.51 -24.90 78.53
CA GLU A 6 29.54 -25.09 77.42
C GLU A 6 30.18 -25.68 76.15
N VAL A 7 31.44 -25.32 75.84
CA VAL A 7 32.14 -25.88 74.67
C VAL A 7 32.47 -27.36 74.89
N VAL A 8 32.81 -27.76 76.11
CA VAL A 8 33.11 -29.16 76.45
C VAL A 8 31.83 -30.01 76.42
N GLU A 9 30.70 -29.52 76.91
CA GLU A 9 29.42 -30.25 76.85
C GLU A 9 28.89 -30.44 75.42
N MET A 10 29.03 -29.44 74.53
CA MET A 10 28.67 -29.61 73.12
C MET A 10 29.58 -30.62 72.39
N THR A 11 30.85 -30.73 72.76
CA THR A 11 31.76 -31.74 72.18
C THR A 11 31.53 -33.16 72.72
N ALA A 12 31.04 -33.30 73.95
CA ALA A 12 30.75 -34.60 74.56
C ALA A 12 29.56 -35.29 73.87
N LEU A 13 28.51 -34.55 73.50
CA LEU A 13 27.36 -35.08 72.75
C LEU A 13 27.73 -35.57 71.34
N LEU A 14 28.74 -34.98 70.71
CA LEU A 14 29.26 -35.39 69.40
C LEU A 14 30.08 -36.69 69.46
N SER A 15 30.65 -37.03 70.62
CA SER A 15 31.48 -38.22 70.83
C SER A 15 30.69 -39.52 71.06
N LEU A 16 29.40 -39.41 71.39
CA LEU A 16 28.49 -40.53 71.63
C LEU A 16 27.86 -41.08 70.34
N ILE A 17 27.92 -40.31 69.26
CA ILE A 17 27.42 -40.71 67.96
C ILE A 17 28.50 -41.55 67.26
N PRO A 18 28.22 -42.82 66.92
CA PRO A 18 29.20 -43.67 66.27
C PRO A 18 29.73 -43.03 64.98
N ARG A 19 31.05 -43.14 64.72
CA ARG A 19 31.71 -42.55 63.54
C ARG A 19 31.05 -42.91 62.20
N TRP A 20 30.40 -44.07 62.12
CA TRP A 20 29.66 -44.50 60.92
C TRP A 20 28.37 -43.70 60.69
N VAL A 21 27.72 -43.19 61.74
CA VAL A 21 26.55 -42.31 61.64
C VAL A 21 26.95 -40.94 61.09
N TYR A 22 28.09 -40.41 61.51
CA TYR A 22 28.66 -39.18 60.93
C TYR A 22 29.03 -39.35 59.46
N ALA A 23 29.68 -40.47 59.11
CA ALA A 23 29.99 -40.79 57.73
C ALA A 23 28.72 -40.93 56.86
N ALA A 24 27.67 -41.56 57.39
CA ALA A 24 26.39 -41.69 56.71
C ALA A 24 25.69 -40.34 56.49
N LEU A 25 25.68 -39.46 57.49
CA LEU A 25 25.12 -38.11 57.38
C LEU A 25 25.87 -37.25 56.36
N ILE A 26 27.21 -37.28 56.37
CA ILE A 26 28.05 -36.55 55.41
C ILE A 26 27.85 -37.10 54.00
N ALA A 27 27.76 -38.43 53.83
CA ALA A 27 27.48 -39.05 52.54
C ALA A 27 26.09 -38.68 52.01
N MET A 28 25.08 -38.60 52.87
CA MET A 28 23.73 -38.18 52.48
C MET A 28 23.69 -36.69 52.09
N LEU A 29 24.42 -35.82 52.80
CA LEU A 29 24.57 -34.40 52.47
C LEU A 29 25.35 -34.20 51.15
N ALA A 30 26.38 -35.01 50.91
CA ALA A 30 27.15 -34.99 49.66
C ALA A 30 26.31 -35.49 48.47
N ALA A 31 25.52 -36.55 48.66
CA ALA A 31 24.64 -37.07 47.61
C ALA A 31 23.52 -36.09 47.23
N THR A 32 22.94 -35.41 48.22
CA THR A 32 21.89 -34.41 48.01
C THR A 32 22.43 -33.12 47.39
N SER A 33 23.66 -32.70 47.74
CA SER A 33 24.30 -31.51 47.16
C SER A 33 24.81 -31.72 45.73
N CYS A 34 25.29 -32.92 45.37
CA CYS A 34 25.66 -33.24 43.99
C CYS A 34 24.44 -33.28 43.06
N LYS A 35 23.29 -33.78 43.54
CA LYS A 35 22.06 -33.80 42.74
C LYS A 35 21.54 -32.38 42.44
N PHE A 36 21.61 -31.50 43.43
CA PHE A 36 21.22 -30.09 43.25
C PHE A 36 22.11 -29.31 42.27
N LYS A 37 23.41 -29.61 42.21
CA LYS A 37 24.31 -29.00 41.21
C LYS A 37 24.01 -29.48 39.80
N LEU A 38 23.81 -30.79 39.61
CA LEU A 38 23.45 -31.37 38.32
C LEU A 38 22.11 -30.83 37.79
N ASP A 39 21.12 -30.70 38.67
CA ASP A 39 19.81 -30.12 38.30
C ASP A 39 19.94 -28.64 37.95
N LYS A 40 20.80 -27.88 38.64
CA LYS A 40 21.07 -26.47 38.34
C LYS A 40 21.79 -26.29 37.00
N ASP A 41 22.82 -27.09 36.74
CA ASP A 41 23.57 -27.05 35.48
C ASP A 41 22.68 -27.47 34.30
N GLY A 42 21.82 -28.48 34.50
CA GLY A 42 20.77 -28.88 33.56
C GLY A 42 19.77 -27.76 33.27
N LEU A 43 19.24 -27.10 34.30
CA LEU A 43 18.33 -25.96 34.15
C LEU A 43 18.99 -24.79 33.40
N THR A 44 20.26 -24.49 33.68
CA THR A 44 20.98 -23.43 32.97
C THR A 44 21.14 -23.75 31.49
N LEU A 45 21.39 -25.03 31.16
CA LEU A 45 21.54 -25.48 29.79
C LEU A 45 20.21 -25.45 29.01
N GLU A 46 19.10 -25.76 29.67
CA GLU A 46 17.75 -25.61 29.10
C GLU A 46 17.38 -24.13 28.89
N VAL A 47 17.67 -23.27 29.86
CA VAL A 47 17.45 -21.82 29.73
C VAL A 47 18.27 -21.21 28.59
N GLU A 48 19.52 -21.64 28.41
CA GLU A 48 20.34 -21.20 27.29
C GLU A 48 19.80 -21.69 25.95
N LYS A 49 19.35 -22.95 25.86
CA LYS A 49 18.69 -23.48 24.65
C LYS A 49 17.42 -22.70 24.31
N HIS A 50 16.58 -22.38 25.31
CA HIS A 50 15.37 -21.59 25.10
C HIS A 50 15.69 -20.15 24.71
N LYS A 51 16.74 -19.53 25.26
CA LYS A 51 17.20 -18.21 24.84
C LYS A 51 17.70 -18.19 23.40
N VAL A 52 18.49 -19.19 23.00
CA VAL A 52 18.97 -19.32 21.63
C VAL A 52 17.80 -19.59 20.67
N ALA A 53 16.88 -20.48 21.03
CA ALA A 53 15.68 -20.75 20.24
C ALA A 53 14.79 -19.51 20.10
N ALA A 54 14.61 -18.73 21.17
CA ALA A 54 13.86 -17.47 21.14
C ALA A 54 14.54 -16.42 20.26
N ALA A 55 15.85 -16.22 20.42
CA ALA A 55 16.63 -15.30 19.58
C ALA A 55 16.61 -15.71 18.10
N GLN A 56 16.64 -17.01 17.82
CA GLN A 56 16.55 -17.53 16.45
C GLN A 56 15.14 -17.35 15.87
N LEU A 57 14.10 -17.50 16.68
CA LEU A 57 12.72 -17.22 16.27
C LEU A 57 12.57 -15.73 15.94
N GLU A 58 13.05 -14.85 16.81
CA GLU A 58 13.03 -13.39 16.61
C GLU A 58 13.80 -12.99 15.35
N ALA A 59 15.00 -13.56 15.14
CA ALA A 59 15.78 -13.31 13.92
C ALA A 59 15.03 -13.79 12.65
N SER A 60 14.38 -14.95 12.71
CA SER A 60 13.58 -15.46 11.58
C SER A 60 12.35 -14.60 11.30
N GLN A 61 11.70 -14.07 12.35
CA GLN A 61 10.56 -13.17 12.22
C GLN A 61 10.99 -11.81 11.67
N GLN A 62 12.11 -11.25 12.13
CA GLN A 62 12.66 -10.01 11.58
C GLN A 62 13.07 -10.19 10.11
N ALA A 63 13.68 -11.31 9.75
CA ALA A 63 14.00 -11.61 8.36
C ALA A 63 12.74 -11.77 7.49
N ALA A 64 11.70 -12.43 8.00
CA ALA A 64 10.41 -12.56 7.31
C ALA A 64 9.71 -11.21 7.13
N LEU A 65 9.75 -10.35 8.15
CA LEU A 65 9.22 -8.98 8.07
C LEU A 65 10.02 -8.11 7.09
N ALA A 66 11.35 -8.19 7.11
CA ALA A 66 12.21 -7.49 6.16
C ALA A 66 11.95 -7.95 4.71
N GLN A 67 11.77 -9.25 4.50
CA GLN A 67 11.45 -9.79 3.18
C GLN A 67 10.03 -9.41 2.72
N ALA A 68 9.05 -9.43 3.62
CA ALA A 68 7.68 -9.01 3.33
C ALA A 68 7.60 -7.52 3.00
N THR A 69 8.33 -6.68 3.73
CA THR A 69 8.40 -5.23 3.48
C THR A 69 9.14 -4.89 2.19
N ALA A 70 10.23 -5.59 1.87
CA ALA A 70 10.92 -5.45 0.59
C ALA A 70 9.98 -5.78 -0.58
N LYS A 71 9.30 -6.94 -0.52
CA LYS A 71 8.32 -7.34 -1.54
C LYS A 71 7.15 -6.34 -1.65
N ALA A 72 6.67 -5.80 -0.53
CA ALA A 72 5.63 -4.78 -0.55
C ALA A 72 6.09 -3.51 -1.27
N ARG A 73 7.30 -3.02 -0.97
CA ARG A 73 7.88 -1.85 -1.65
C ARG A 73 8.09 -2.08 -3.14
N ASP A 74 8.56 -3.26 -3.55
CA ASP A 74 8.73 -3.59 -4.96
C ASP A 74 7.37 -3.56 -5.70
N THR A 75 6.32 -4.10 -5.08
CA THR A 75 4.96 -4.05 -5.65
C THR A 75 4.38 -2.64 -5.69
N GLU A 76 4.65 -1.82 -4.66
CA GLU A 76 4.25 -0.42 -4.63
C GLU A 76 4.94 0.38 -5.75
N GLN A 77 6.26 0.20 -5.92
CA GLN A 77 7.02 0.84 -7.01
C GLN A 77 6.53 0.43 -8.39
N ALA A 78 6.25 -0.87 -8.60
CA ALA A 78 5.72 -1.37 -9.86
C ALA A 78 4.32 -0.80 -10.17
N LEU A 79 3.46 -0.64 -9.15
CA LEU A 79 2.14 -0.03 -9.31
C LEU A 79 2.24 1.48 -9.58
N VAL A 80 3.12 2.20 -8.88
CA VAL A 80 3.34 3.63 -9.11
C VAL A 80 3.81 3.89 -10.54
N ALA A 81 4.79 3.13 -11.04
CA ALA A 81 5.25 3.24 -12.42
C ALA A 81 4.10 3.00 -13.44
N LYS A 82 3.23 2.01 -13.20
CA LYS A 82 2.05 1.78 -14.05
C LYS A 82 1.06 2.94 -13.99
N VAL A 83 0.82 3.52 -12.82
CA VAL A 83 -0.06 4.69 -12.67
C VAL A 83 0.51 5.90 -13.40
N GLU A 84 1.81 6.16 -13.30
CA GLU A 84 2.50 7.25 -14.00
C GLU A 84 2.34 7.13 -15.52
N THR A 85 2.62 5.95 -16.09
CA THR A 85 2.45 5.72 -17.54
C THR A 85 1.00 5.95 -18.01
N ILE A 86 0.03 5.41 -17.27
CA ILE A 86 -1.40 5.61 -17.56
C ILE A 86 -1.77 7.10 -17.48
N GLN A 87 -1.20 7.83 -16.52
CA GLN A 87 -1.47 9.24 -16.34
C GLN A 87 -0.86 10.09 -17.46
N GLU A 88 0.37 9.79 -17.89
CA GLU A 88 1.00 10.43 -19.04
C GLU A 88 0.20 10.20 -20.33
N GLU A 89 -0.23 8.97 -20.59
CA GLU A 89 -1.05 8.63 -21.75
C GLU A 89 -2.40 9.36 -21.74
N SER A 90 -3.07 9.41 -20.59
CA SER A 90 -4.35 10.11 -20.45
C SER A 90 -4.18 11.63 -20.64
N ASN A 91 -3.13 12.23 -20.08
CA ASN A 91 -2.81 13.64 -20.26
C ASN A 91 -2.51 13.99 -21.72
N ALA A 92 -1.79 13.12 -22.43
CA ALA A 92 -1.53 13.27 -23.86
C ALA A 92 -2.84 13.24 -24.67
N GLN A 93 -3.75 12.32 -24.35
CA GLN A 93 -5.06 12.21 -25.00
C GLN A 93 -5.96 13.42 -24.73
N ILE A 94 -6.01 13.91 -23.48
CA ILE A 94 -6.75 15.13 -23.12
C ILE A 94 -6.20 16.35 -23.90
N THR A 95 -4.87 16.46 -24.00
CA THR A 95 -4.22 17.55 -24.75
C THR A 95 -4.55 17.47 -26.25
N ALA A 96 -4.57 16.26 -26.82
CA ALA A 96 -4.96 16.06 -28.21
C ALA A 96 -6.42 16.45 -28.45
N LEU A 97 -7.34 16.05 -27.58
CA LEU A 97 -8.76 16.45 -27.64
C LEU A 97 -8.94 17.96 -27.49
N ALA A 98 -8.17 18.60 -26.60
CA ALA A 98 -8.23 20.05 -26.42
C ALA A 98 -7.85 20.79 -27.71
N ARG A 99 -6.79 20.32 -28.39
CA ARG A 99 -6.38 20.87 -29.70
C ARG A 99 -7.47 20.68 -30.77
N GLN A 100 -8.09 19.51 -30.84
CA GLN A 100 -9.20 19.24 -31.78
C GLN A 100 -10.40 20.15 -31.51
N ARG A 101 -10.79 20.30 -30.24
CA ARG A 101 -11.86 21.22 -29.82
C ARG A 101 -11.56 22.66 -30.25
N ASP A 102 -10.33 23.12 -30.04
CA ASP A 102 -9.95 24.51 -30.35
C ASP A 102 -9.91 24.76 -31.86
N ASP A 103 -9.44 23.79 -32.65
CA ASP A 103 -9.53 23.84 -34.13
C ASP A 103 -11.00 23.90 -34.59
N LEU A 104 -11.87 23.02 -34.08
CA LEU A 104 -13.30 23.04 -34.40
C LEU A 104 -13.96 24.38 -34.05
N ARG A 105 -13.65 24.94 -32.87
CA ARG A 105 -14.15 26.26 -32.45
C ARG A 105 -13.63 27.37 -33.37
N GLN A 106 -12.37 27.30 -33.81
CA GLN A 106 -11.81 28.27 -34.74
C GLN A 106 -12.50 28.20 -36.10
N ARG A 107 -12.74 27.00 -36.62
CA ARG A 107 -13.50 26.78 -37.87
C ARG A 107 -14.94 27.29 -37.76
N LEU A 108 -15.61 27.06 -36.63
CA LEU A 108 -16.95 27.61 -36.39
C LEU A 108 -16.96 29.14 -36.40
N ARG A 109 -15.99 29.81 -35.76
CA ARG A 109 -15.87 31.27 -35.81
C ARG A 109 -15.55 31.79 -37.21
N ALA A 110 -14.68 31.11 -37.95
CA ALA A 110 -14.34 31.46 -39.33
C ALA A 110 -15.55 31.30 -40.27
N ALA A 111 -16.34 30.24 -40.10
CA ALA A 111 -17.57 30.03 -40.86
C ALA A 111 -18.64 31.07 -40.52
N ALA A 112 -18.79 31.42 -39.23
CA ALA A 112 -19.73 32.45 -38.79
C ALA A 112 -19.37 33.83 -39.37
N THR A 113 -18.09 34.21 -39.31
CA THR A 113 -17.62 35.48 -39.90
C THR A 113 -17.77 35.50 -41.42
N ALA A 114 -17.42 34.42 -42.12
CA ALA A 114 -17.64 34.30 -43.56
C ALA A 114 -19.12 34.42 -43.96
N ALA A 115 -20.03 33.82 -43.18
CA ALA A 115 -21.48 33.93 -43.40
C ALA A 115 -22.00 35.36 -43.19
N VAL A 116 -21.49 36.07 -42.18
CA VAL A 116 -21.79 37.50 -41.95
C VAL A 116 -21.27 38.36 -43.10
N THR A 117 -20.03 38.16 -43.53
CA THR A 117 -19.44 38.90 -44.65
C THR A 117 -20.19 38.65 -45.97
N ALA A 118 -20.56 37.40 -46.27
CA ALA A 118 -21.37 37.07 -47.45
C ALA A 118 -22.75 37.75 -47.43
N ARG A 119 -23.35 37.90 -46.24
CA ARG A 119 -24.61 38.64 -46.05
C ARG A 119 -24.43 40.15 -46.23
N SER A 120 -23.32 40.73 -45.77
CA SER A 120 -23.03 42.17 -45.95
C SER A 120 -22.70 42.55 -47.40
N VAL A 121 -22.08 41.64 -48.17
CA VAL A 121 -21.77 41.84 -49.59
C VAL A 121 -23.01 41.66 -50.47
N SER A 122 -23.95 40.82 -50.04
CA SER A 122 -25.30 40.73 -50.62
C SER A 122 -26.14 41.92 -50.13
N GLY A 123 -25.85 43.12 -50.64
CA GLY A 123 -26.55 44.36 -50.26
C GLY A 123 -28.08 44.28 -50.42
N PRO A 124 -28.85 45.16 -49.74
CA PRO A 124 -30.30 45.13 -49.77
C PRO A 124 -30.81 45.48 -51.17
N SER A 125 -31.14 44.45 -51.95
CA SER A 125 -31.93 44.63 -53.16
C SER A 125 -33.37 44.96 -52.75
N ASN A 126 -33.64 46.26 -52.64
CA ASN A 126 -34.95 46.91 -52.76
C ASN A 126 -35.97 46.62 -51.65
N VAL A 127 -36.05 47.54 -50.67
CA VAL A 127 -37.25 47.70 -49.84
C VAL A 127 -38.30 48.46 -50.66
N ALA A 128 -39.29 47.73 -51.16
CA ALA A 128 -40.62 48.25 -51.39
C ALA A 128 -41.65 47.10 -51.33
N ALA A 129 -41.89 46.55 -50.13
CA ALA A 129 -43.18 46.01 -49.74
C ALA A 129 -43.16 45.60 -48.25
N ILE A 130 -43.95 46.33 -47.47
CA ILE A 130 -44.77 45.86 -46.34
C ILE A 130 -44.02 45.22 -45.17
N ALA A 131 -44.11 45.90 -44.04
CA ALA A 131 -43.70 45.45 -42.73
C ALA A 131 -44.22 44.04 -42.40
N ALA A 132 -43.30 43.09 -42.31
CA ALA A 132 -43.38 41.95 -41.40
C ALA A 132 -42.04 41.93 -40.64
N PRO A 133 -42.03 41.86 -39.29
CA PRO A 133 -40.77 41.77 -38.57
C PRO A 133 -40.16 40.40 -38.88
N THR A 134 -39.23 40.37 -39.82
CA THR A 134 -38.42 39.20 -40.12
C THR A 134 -37.60 38.85 -38.88
N ALA A 135 -38.07 37.88 -38.11
CA ALA A 135 -37.32 37.11 -37.13
C ALA A 135 -36.22 36.26 -37.82
N GLY A 136 -35.32 36.92 -38.56
CA GLY A 136 -34.40 36.30 -39.51
C GLY A 136 -32.91 36.55 -39.25
N SER A 137 -32.55 37.50 -38.38
CA SER A 137 -31.14 37.79 -38.07
C SER A 137 -30.58 36.94 -36.93
N ASP A 138 -31.38 36.70 -35.89
CA ASP A 138 -30.88 36.16 -34.62
C ASP A 138 -30.65 34.64 -34.67
N ARG A 139 -31.27 33.96 -35.65
CA ARG A 139 -31.19 32.50 -35.77
C ARG A 139 -29.78 32.01 -36.05
N ALA A 140 -29.00 32.75 -36.84
CA ALA A 140 -27.62 32.37 -37.18
C ALA A 140 -26.66 32.51 -35.98
N GLU A 141 -26.84 33.54 -35.16
CA GLU A 141 -26.10 33.71 -33.90
C GLU A 141 -26.49 32.63 -32.89
N LEU A 142 -27.79 32.29 -32.80
CA LEU A 142 -28.29 31.16 -32.00
C LEU A 142 -27.71 29.81 -32.45
N PHE A 143 -27.57 29.56 -33.76
CA PHE A 143 -26.93 28.33 -34.26
C PHE A 143 -25.41 28.31 -34.05
N GLY A 144 -24.74 29.47 -34.11
CA GLY A 144 -23.32 29.60 -33.75
C GLY A 144 -23.05 29.32 -32.28
N GLN A 145 -23.89 29.88 -31.40
CA GLN A 145 -23.87 29.65 -29.95
C GLN A 145 -24.16 28.18 -29.63
N ALA A 146 -25.23 27.61 -30.19
CA ALA A 146 -25.60 26.22 -29.98
C ALA A 146 -24.53 25.24 -30.50
N GLY A 147 -23.86 25.54 -31.62
CA GLY A 147 -22.74 24.76 -32.13
C GLY A 147 -21.51 24.84 -31.21
N PHE A 148 -21.23 26.01 -30.65
CA PHE A 148 -20.15 26.19 -29.68
C PHE A 148 -20.42 25.43 -28.38
N ASP A 149 -21.65 25.49 -27.88
CA ASP A 149 -22.09 24.78 -26.67
C ASP A 149 -22.06 23.26 -26.89
N ALA A 150 -22.50 22.78 -28.06
CA ALA A 150 -22.44 21.36 -28.42
C ALA A 150 -20.99 20.83 -28.49
N VAL A 151 -20.05 21.58 -29.08
CA VAL A 151 -18.62 21.21 -29.10
C VAL A 151 -18.03 21.22 -27.69
N SER A 152 -18.47 22.15 -26.84
CA SER A 152 -18.02 22.26 -25.45
C SER A 152 -18.50 21.08 -24.61
N GLU A 153 -19.77 20.70 -24.75
CA GLU A 153 -20.36 19.58 -24.03
C GLU A 153 -19.83 18.23 -24.54
N ALA A 154 -19.63 18.07 -25.84
CA ALA A 154 -18.99 16.88 -26.41
C ALA A 154 -17.57 16.70 -25.87
N TYR A 155 -16.76 17.76 -25.84
CA TYR A 155 -15.42 17.73 -25.25
C TYR A 155 -15.45 17.35 -23.76
N ARG A 156 -16.41 17.89 -23.00
CA ARG A 156 -16.59 17.56 -21.59
C ARG A 156 -16.96 16.08 -21.41
N ALA A 157 -17.89 15.58 -22.21
CA ALA A 157 -18.29 14.17 -22.21
C ALA A 157 -17.12 13.24 -22.55
N ASP A 158 -16.31 13.59 -23.55
CA ASP A 158 -15.14 12.78 -23.93
C ASP A 158 -14.03 12.83 -22.89
N THR A 159 -13.84 13.97 -22.22
CA THR A 159 -12.93 14.07 -21.07
C THR A 159 -13.38 13.14 -19.94
N ILE A 160 -14.67 13.11 -19.63
CA ILE A 160 -15.24 12.23 -18.60
C ILE A 160 -15.08 10.76 -19.00
N ARG A 161 -15.34 10.39 -20.27
CA ARG A 161 -15.13 9.02 -20.77
C ARG A 161 -13.68 8.59 -20.62
N LEU A 162 -12.73 9.47 -20.95
CA LEU A 162 -11.30 9.20 -20.80
C LEU A 162 -10.91 9.01 -19.33
N GLN A 163 -11.39 9.87 -18.44
CA GLN A 163 -11.14 9.74 -17.01
C GLN A 163 -11.72 8.44 -16.45
N LEU A 164 -12.94 8.07 -16.84
CA LEU A 164 -13.58 6.84 -16.42
C LEU A 164 -12.82 5.60 -16.91
N ALA A 165 -12.45 5.56 -18.20
CA ALA A 165 -11.62 4.48 -18.76
C ALA A 165 -10.24 4.39 -18.08
N THR A 166 -9.67 5.53 -17.68
CA THR A 166 -8.41 5.58 -16.92
C THR A 166 -8.57 4.98 -15.53
N CYS A 167 -9.63 5.34 -14.80
CA CYS A 167 -9.96 4.77 -13.51
C CYS A 167 -10.22 3.26 -13.59
N GLU A 168 -10.93 2.79 -14.62
CA GLU A 168 -11.16 1.36 -14.85
C GLU A 168 -9.84 0.60 -15.07
N ARG A 169 -8.93 1.13 -15.90
CA ARG A 169 -7.60 0.52 -16.10
C ARG A 169 -6.78 0.49 -14.81
N GLN A 170 -6.80 1.57 -14.02
CA GLN A 170 -6.11 1.61 -12.73
C GLN A 170 -6.69 0.59 -11.74
N TYR A 171 -8.02 0.45 -11.71
CA TYR A 171 -8.70 -0.54 -10.88
C TYR A 171 -8.36 -1.98 -11.32
N GLU A 172 -8.42 -2.26 -12.61
CA GLU A 172 -8.06 -3.58 -13.16
C GLU A 172 -6.58 -3.93 -12.89
N ALA A 173 -5.66 -2.97 -13.08
CA ALA A 173 -4.24 -3.17 -12.76
C ALA A 173 -4.02 -3.45 -11.25
N ALA A 174 -4.76 -2.77 -10.37
CA ALA A 174 -4.71 -3.02 -8.94
C ALA A 174 -5.32 -4.38 -8.57
N ARG A 175 -6.42 -4.78 -9.23
CA ARG A 175 -7.07 -6.08 -9.05
C ARG A 175 -6.15 -7.22 -9.47
N ASP A 176 -5.51 -7.10 -10.62
CA ASP A 176 -4.58 -8.11 -11.14
C ASP A 176 -3.41 -8.30 -10.18
N ALA A 177 -2.78 -7.21 -9.71
CA ALA A 177 -1.71 -7.25 -8.74
C ALA A 177 -2.12 -7.92 -7.41
N LEU A 178 -3.36 -7.69 -6.95
CA LEU A 178 -3.91 -8.34 -5.75
C LEU A 178 -4.23 -9.82 -5.98
N SER A 179 -4.70 -10.18 -7.18
CA SER A 179 -5.05 -11.56 -7.54
C SER A 179 -3.82 -12.45 -7.75
N GLU A 180 -2.77 -11.91 -8.36
CA GLU A 180 -1.47 -12.58 -8.52
C GLU A 180 -0.84 -12.86 -7.14
N LYS A 181 -0.99 -11.94 -6.19
CA LYS A 181 -0.59 -12.12 -4.80
C LYS A 181 -1.44 -13.17 -4.04
N LYS A 182 -2.70 -13.39 -4.45
CA LYS A 182 -3.62 -14.36 -3.84
C LYS A 182 -3.47 -15.77 -4.41
N ALA A 183 -2.71 -15.99 -5.48
CA ALA A 183 -2.34 -17.32 -5.91
C ALA A 183 -1.14 -17.81 -5.06
N PRO A 184 -1.34 -18.54 -3.94
CA PRO A 184 -0.23 -19.20 -3.29
C PRO A 184 0.36 -20.19 -4.29
N THR A 185 1.67 -20.16 -4.40
CA THR A 185 2.53 -21.24 -4.86
C THR A 185 1.96 -22.62 -4.48
N ARG A 186 1.12 -23.19 -5.34
CA ARG A 186 0.58 -24.55 -5.18
C ARG A 186 1.61 -25.63 -5.55
N ASP A 187 2.78 -25.20 -6.05
CA ASP A 187 3.82 -26.08 -6.56
C ASP A 187 5.05 -26.24 -5.64
N ALA A 188 5.02 -25.68 -4.42
CA ALA A 188 6.10 -25.88 -3.45
C ALA A 188 5.93 -27.13 -2.55
N ALA A 189 4.95 -27.99 -2.86
CA ALA A 189 4.75 -29.28 -2.21
C ALA A 189 4.68 -30.39 -3.28
N GLY A 190 5.85 -30.72 -3.85
CA GLY A 190 6.08 -31.99 -4.54
C GLY A 190 6.56 -33.06 -3.56
N PRO A 191 6.31 -34.34 -3.87
CA PRO A 191 6.23 -35.48 -2.94
C PRO A 191 7.52 -35.82 -2.18
#